data_AF-Q4VSR3-F1
#
_entry.id   AF-Q4VSR3-F1
#
_cell.length_a   1.000
_cell.length_b   1.000
_cell.length_c   1.000
_cell.angle_alpha   90.00
_cell.angle_beta   90.00
_cell.angle_gamma   90.00
#
_symmetry.space_group_name_H-M   'P 1'
#
loop_
_entity.id
_entity.type
_entity.pdbx_description
1 polymer ?
#
loop_
_entity_poly.entity_id
_entity_poly.type
_entity_poly.pdbx_seq_one_letter_code
_entity_poly.pdbx_strand_id
1 'polypeptide(L)'
;FLIGWYADNWFKIKDPAINCTVENMTEAVEGHVTTEIVMLNPETVRGASNLTSQEFLAQLMSRLGGKNPEETGGFQEAPLAYDAVWALALALNKTVAPLRAKGWTLEDFNYNNKEITAEIYRALNTSSFEGVSGHVVFDAQGSRMAWTLIEQLQGGSYKKIGYYDST
;
A
#
# COMPACT_ATOMS: atom_id res chain seq x y z
N PHE A 1 -19.33 -3.72 -10.43
CA PHE A 1 -17.95 -3.88 -9.94
C PHE A 1 -17.29 -2.51 -9.95
N LEU A 2 -16.66 -2.11 -8.85
CA LEU A 2 -16.03 -0.80 -8.64
C LEU A 2 -14.61 -0.98 -8.06
N ILE A 3 -13.85 0.11 -8.02
CA ILE A 3 -12.56 0.16 -7.33
C ILE A 3 -12.78 0.31 -5.80
N GLY A 4 -11.95 -0.31 -4.97
CA GLY A 4 -12.09 -0.26 -3.49
C GLY A 4 -11.55 1.01 -2.81
N TRP A 5 -10.89 1.90 -3.53
CA TRP A 5 -10.22 3.10 -2.98
C TRP A 5 -11.16 4.22 -2.50
N TYR A 6 -12.48 4.05 -2.59
CA TYR A 6 -13.42 5.04 -2.07
C TYR A 6 -13.59 4.85 -0.56
N ALA A 7 -13.74 5.96 0.16
CA ALA A 7 -14.07 5.90 1.59
C ALA A 7 -15.38 5.13 1.81
N ASP A 8 -15.47 4.33 2.88
CA ASP A 8 -16.60 3.42 3.18
C ASP A 8 -17.99 4.06 3.03
N ASN A 9 -18.11 5.35 3.33
CA ASN A 9 -19.37 6.10 3.33
C ASN A 9 -19.47 7.14 2.20
N TRP A 10 -18.71 6.98 1.10
CA TRP A 10 -18.67 7.95 -0.01
C TRP A 10 -20.06 8.33 -0.56
N PHE A 11 -20.98 7.37 -0.64
CA PHE A 11 -22.34 7.56 -1.16
C PHE A 11 -23.31 8.24 -0.17
N LYS A 12 -22.87 8.50 1.07
CA LYS A 12 -23.64 9.22 2.11
C LYS A 12 -23.24 10.70 2.21
N ILE A 13 -22.18 11.12 1.51
CA ILE A 13 -21.71 12.50 1.53
C ILE A 13 -22.64 13.36 0.66
N LYS A 14 -23.14 14.47 1.21
CA LYS A 14 -24.02 15.38 0.49
C LYS A 14 -23.28 16.07 -0.65
N ASP A 15 -23.75 15.87 -1.87
CA ASP A 15 -23.23 16.51 -3.07
C ASP A 15 -24.32 17.42 -3.69
N PRO A 16 -24.11 18.75 -3.78
CA PRO A 16 -25.09 19.67 -4.37
C PRO A 16 -25.24 19.52 -5.90
N ALA A 17 -24.36 18.77 -6.57
CA ALA A 17 -24.43 18.54 -8.01
C ALA A 17 -25.38 17.39 -8.40
N ILE A 18 -25.89 16.62 -7.43
CA ILE A 18 -26.82 15.50 -7.68
C ILE A 18 -28.17 15.73 -6.99
N ASN A 19 -29.24 15.28 -7.64
CA ASN A 19 -30.61 15.40 -7.12
C ASN A 19 -31.09 14.14 -6.35
N CYS A 20 -30.23 13.14 -6.19
CA CYS A 20 -30.55 11.91 -5.47
C CYS A 20 -30.44 12.12 -3.96
N THR A 21 -31.35 11.52 -3.19
CA THR A 21 -31.22 11.48 -1.72
C THR A 21 -30.24 10.38 -1.30
N VAL A 22 -29.82 10.41 -0.03
CA VAL A 22 -28.93 9.37 0.54
C VAL A 22 -29.60 8.00 0.49
N GLU A 23 -30.91 7.92 0.69
CA GLU A 23 -31.68 6.68 0.63
C GLU A 23 -31.65 6.09 -0.78
N ASN A 24 -31.91 6.91 -1.81
CA ASN A 24 -31.85 6.48 -3.22
C ASN A 24 -30.45 5.97 -3.58
N MET A 25 -29.40 6.68 -3.15
CA MET A 25 -28.02 6.28 -3.41
C MET A 25 -27.66 4.98 -2.69
N THR A 26 -28.08 4.83 -1.43
CA THR A 26 -27.82 3.63 -0.61
C THR A 26 -28.44 2.39 -1.24
N GLU A 27 -29.69 2.47 -1.73
CA GLU A 27 -30.33 1.37 -2.46
C GLU A 27 -29.60 1.07 -3.79
N ALA A 28 -29.22 2.12 -4.53
CA ALA A 28 -28.58 1.97 -5.84
C ALA A 28 -27.19 1.30 -5.79
N VAL A 29 -26.43 1.50 -4.70
CA VAL A 29 -25.09 0.92 -4.55
C VAL A 29 -25.10 -0.45 -3.85
N GLU A 30 -26.22 -0.90 -3.30
CA GLU A 30 -26.28 -2.13 -2.51
C GLU A 30 -25.81 -3.36 -3.31
N GLY A 31 -25.00 -4.22 -2.69
CA GLY A 31 -24.53 -5.47 -3.29
C GLY A 31 -23.39 -5.36 -4.29
N HIS A 32 -22.90 -4.15 -4.61
CA HIS A 32 -21.76 -4.00 -5.51
C HIS A 32 -20.48 -4.61 -4.91
N VAL A 33 -19.66 -5.18 -5.79
CA VAL A 33 -18.34 -5.74 -5.45
C VAL A 33 -17.26 -4.70 -5.74
N THR A 34 -16.32 -4.55 -4.82
CA THR A 34 -15.08 -3.80 -4.99
C THR A 34 -13.88 -4.74 -5.00
N THR A 35 -12.83 -4.32 -5.71
CA THR A 35 -11.49 -4.89 -5.51
C THR A 35 -10.49 -3.79 -5.25
N GLU A 36 -9.53 -4.10 -4.37
CA GLU A 36 -8.36 -3.28 -4.12
C GLU A 36 -7.15 -4.16 -3.82
N ILE A 37 -5.98 -3.53 -3.71
CA ILE A 37 -4.78 -4.21 -3.25
C ILE A 37 -4.85 -4.34 -1.73
N VAL A 38 -4.40 -5.46 -1.17
CA VAL A 38 -4.22 -5.58 0.27
C VAL A 38 -3.24 -4.51 0.75
N MET A 39 -3.78 -3.55 1.48
CA MET A 39 -2.99 -2.44 2.04
C MET A 39 -2.28 -2.83 3.33
N LEU A 40 -2.83 -3.76 4.09
CA LEU A 40 -2.35 -4.11 5.41
C LEU A 40 -2.24 -5.62 5.53
N ASN A 41 -1.12 -6.12 6.05
CA ASN A 41 -0.96 -7.56 6.24
C ASN A 41 -2.05 -8.05 7.21
N PRO A 42 -2.95 -8.99 6.78
CA PRO A 42 -3.96 -9.55 7.67
C PRO A 42 -3.34 -10.45 8.75
N GLU A 43 -2.11 -10.94 8.53
CA GLU A 43 -1.40 -11.75 9.50
C GLU A 43 -0.70 -10.90 10.56
N THR A 44 -0.62 -11.43 11.79
CA THR A 44 0.10 -10.78 12.90
C THR A 44 1.58 -11.18 12.88
N VAL A 45 2.30 -10.77 11.84
CA VAL A 45 3.73 -11.06 11.64
C VAL A 45 4.54 -9.77 11.81
N ARG A 46 5.75 -9.89 12.38
CA ARG A 46 6.71 -8.79 12.45
C ARG A 46 7.64 -8.82 11.25
N GLY A 47 7.61 -7.75 10.46
CA GLY A 47 8.42 -7.61 9.25
C GLY A 47 9.80 -6.98 9.47
N ALA A 48 10.36 -6.40 8.39
CA ALA A 48 11.67 -5.74 8.37
C ALA A 48 11.80 -4.60 9.39
N SER A 49 10.70 -3.91 9.69
CA SER A 49 10.64 -2.84 10.70
C SER A 49 10.50 -3.35 12.14
N ASN A 50 10.40 -4.66 12.33
CA ASN A 50 10.05 -5.29 13.60
C ASN A 50 8.71 -4.80 14.18
N LEU A 51 7.76 -4.34 13.34
CA LEU A 51 6.40 -3.97 13.72
C LEU A 51 5.39 -4.95 13.12
N THR A 52 4.28 -5.17 13.82
CA THR A 52 3.07 -5.73 13.21
C THR A 52 2.24 -4.64 12.54
N SER A 53 1.33 -5.04 11.65
CA SER A 53 0.31 -4.15 11.05
C SER A 53 -0.46 -3.33 12.07
N GLN A 54 -0.89 -3.96 13.18
CA GLN A 54 -1.70 -3.32 14.20
C GLN A 54 -0.88 -2.30 15.01
N GLU A 55 0.39 -2.61 15.29
CA GLU A 55 1.29 -1.67 15.98
C GLU A 55 1.62 -0.47 15.10
N PHE A 56 1.84 -0.69 13.80
CA PHE A 56 2.00 0.38 12.83
C PHE A 56 0.78 1.32 12.83
N LEU A 57 -0.43 0.78 12.75
CA LEU A 57 -1.66 1.58 12.79
C LEU A 57 -1.80 2.36 14.10
N ALA A 58 -1.52 1.72 15.25
CA ALA A 58 -1.56 2.40 16.54
C ALA A 58 -0.57 3.58 16.61
N GLN A 59 0.65 3.40 16.09
CA GLN A 59 1.64 4.47 16.00
C GLN A 59 1.21 5.57 15.03
N LEU A 60 0.63 5.24 13.88
CA LEU A 60 0.13 6.20 12.91
C LEU A 60 -1.00 7.04 13.51
N MET A 61 -1.98 6.40 14.15
CA MET A 61 -3.10 7.09 14.82
C MET A 61 -2.60 8.03 15.92
N SER A 62 -1.61 7.60 16.72
CA SER A 62 -0.99 8.46 17.73
C SER A 62 -0.35 9.70 17.12
N ARG A 63 0.34 9.56 15.98
CA ARG A 63 0.98 10.67 15.25
C ARG A 63 -0.04 11.62 14.59
N LEU A 64 -1.22 11.12 14.21
CA LEU A 64 -2.29 11.93 13.64
C LEU A 64 -3.05 12.78 14.67
N GLY A 65 -2.78 12.61 15.97
CA GLY A 65 -3.27 13.51 17.02
C GLY A 65 -4.79 13.44 17.23
N GLY A 66 -5.41 12.27 17.06
CA GLY A 66 -6.83 12.06 17.29
C GLY A 66 -7.75 12.38 16.11
N LYS A 67 -7.20 12.63 14.91
CA LYS A 67 -8.00 12.66 13.68
C LYS A 67 -8.67 11.30 13.44
N ASN A 68 -9.91 11.33 12.97
CA ASN A 68 -10.62 10.12 12.57
C ASN A 68 -9.92 9.50 11.34
N PRO A 69 -9.50 8.23 11.39
CA PRO A 69 -8.97 7.51 10.22
C PRO A 69 -9.90 7.58 9.00
N GLU A 70 -11.22 7.52 9.20
CA GLU A 70 -12.23 7.54 8.13
C GLU A 70 -12.30 8.90 7.41
N GLU A 71 -11.87 9.97 8.07
CA GLU A 71 -11.83 11.34 7.53
C GLU A 71 -10.41 11.74 7.10
N THR A 72 -9.42 10.88 7.33
CA THR A 72 -8.03 11.11 6.97
C THR A 72 -7.75 10.51 5.60
N GLY A 73 -7.76 11.37 4.57
CA GLY A 73 -7.41 10.94 3.22
C GLY A 73 -6.03 10.28 3.16
N GLY A 74 -5.92 9.17 2.44
CA GLY A 74 -4.66 8.43 2.30
C GLY A 74 -4.32 7.49 3.47
N PHE A 75 -5.21 7.32 4.46
CA PHE A 75 -4.92 6.51 5.65
C PHE A 75 -4.71 5.03 5.30
N GLN A 76 -5.51 4.49 4.39
CA GLN A 76 -5.42 3.09 3.97
C GLN A 76 -4.11 2.82 3.23
N GLU A 77 -3.57 3.81 2.53
CA GLU A 77 -2.38 3.74 1.69
C GLU A 77 -1.07 3.94 2.47
N ALA A 78 -1.15 4.41 3.72
CA ALA A 78 0.02 4.68 4.55
C ALA A 78 1.00 3.49 4.70
N PRO A 79 0.55 2.22 4.85
CA PRO A 79 1.44 1.06 4.84
C PRO A 79 2.27 0.93 3.56
N LEU A 80 1.71 1.25 2.39
CA LEU A 80 2.43 1.19 1.11
C LEU A 80 3.59 2.18 1.09
N ALA A 81 3.35 3.41 1.52
CA ALA A 81 4.38 4.44 1.60
C ALA A 81 5.46 4.06 2.62
N TYR A 82 5.07 3.46 3.75
CA TYR A 82 5.99 2.97 4.75
C TYR A 82 6.92 1.89 4.20
N ASP A 83 6.35 0.88 3.53
CA ASP A 83 7.11 -0.21 2.94
C ASP A 83 7.94 0.23 1.73
N ALA A 84 7.52 1.26 0.98
CA ALA A 84 8.32 1.82 -0.11
C ALA A 84 9.65 2.41 0.39
N VAL A 85 9.64 3.09 1.54
CA VAL A 85 10.88 3.62 2.15
C VAL A 85 11.77 2.48 2.67
N TRP A 86 11.18 1.44 3.25
CA TRP A 86 11.92 0.24 3.63
C TRP A 86 12.54 -0.49 2.44
N ALA A 87 11.80 -0.65 1.34
CA ALA A 87 12.30 -1.24 0.11
C ALA A 87 13.50 -0.46 -0.43
N LEU A 88 13.42 0.87 -0.44
CA LEU A 88 14.54 1.74 -0.82
C LEU A 88 15.75 1.53 0.11
N ALA A 89 15.55 1.57 1.42
CA ALA A 89 16.64 1.40 2.38
C ALA A 89 17.34 0.04 2.25
N LEU A 90 16.56 -1.04 2.11
CA LEU A 90 17.07 -2.40 1.92
C LEU A 90 17.81 -2.53 0.58
N ALA A 91 17.28 -1.95 -0.49
CA ALA A 91 17.93 -1.96 -1.80
C ALA A 91 19.25 -1.18 -1.76
N LEU A 92 19.28 0.04 -1.21
CA LEU A 92 20.50 0.82 -1.07
C LEU A 92 21.56 0.06 -0.28
N ASN A 93 21.18 -0.58 0.83
CA ASN A 93 22.11 -1.42 1.60
C ASN A 93 22.68 -2.57 0.75
N LYS A 94 21.85 -3.26 -0.04
CA LYS A 94 22.29 -4.32 -0.96
C LYS A 94 23.26 -3.80 -2.04
N THR A 95 23.16 -2.55 -2.47
CA THR A 95 24.06 -1.99 -3.51
C THR A 95 25.48 -1.68 -3.03
N VAL A 96 25.70 -1.56 -1.72
CA VAL A 96 26.99 -1.10 -1.17
C VAL A 96 28.16 -2.01 -1.60
N ALA A 97 27.99 -3.33 -1.51
CA ALA A 97 29.05 -4.27 -1.89
C ALA A 97 29.30 -4.33 -3.42
N PRO A 98 28.26 -4.46 -4.28
CA PRO A 98 28.43 -4.37 -5.73
C PRO A 98 29.08 -3.07 -6.22
N LEU A 99 28.70 -1.92 -5.67
CA LEU A 99 29.28 -0.63 -6.05
C LEU A 99 30.75 -0.54 -5.63
N ARG A 100 31.08 -0.96 -4.40
CA ARG A 100 32.46 -0.98 -3.92
C ARG A 100 33.35 -1.86 -4.78
N ALA A 101 32.85 -3.01 -5.25
CA ALA A 101 33.59 -3.89 -6.17
C ALA A 101 33.90 -3.22 -7.52
N LYS A 102 33.10 -2.22 -7.92
CA LYS A 102 33.31 -1.40 -9.12
C LYS A 102 34.07 -0.10 -8.86
N GLY A 103 34.52 0.14 -7.63
CA GLY A 103 35.22 1.37 -7.24
C GLY A 103 34.31 2.58 -7.04
N TRP A 104 33.00 2.37 -6.86
CA TRP A 104 32.01 3.42 -6.63
C TRP A 104 31.43 3.35 -5.21
N THR A 105 30.93 4.49 -4.73
CA THR A 105 30.05 4.58 -3.57
C THR A 105 28.70 5.20 -3.97
N LEU A 106 27.76 5.28 -3.04
CA LEU A 106 26.47 5.95 -3.29
C LEU A 106 26.64 7.46 -3.45
N GLU A 107 27.64 8.05 -2.80
CA GLU A 107 27.97 9.47 -2.85
C GLU A 107 28.51 9.92 -4.23
N ASP A 108 29.01 8.98 -5.05
CA ASP A 108 29.47 9.25 -6.42
C ASP A 108 28.31 9.42 -7.43
N PHE A 109 27.06 9.32 -6.96
CA PHE A 109 25.87 9.45 -7.78
C PHE A 109 25.80 10.83 -8.46
N ASN A 110 25.50 10.78 -9.76
CA ASN A 110 25.07 11.94 -10.53
C ASN A 110 24.15 11.48 -11.67
N TYR A 111 23.40 12.41 -12.26
CA TYR A 111 22.40 12.09 -13.28
C TYR A 111 22.97 11.52 -14.60
N ASN A 112 24.29 11.56 -14.81
CA ASN A 112 24.94 10.98 -15.98
C ASN A 112 25.46 9.54 -15.73
N ASN A 113 25.61 9.12 -14.48
CA ASN A 113 26.16 7.82 -14.13
C ASN A 113 25.05 6.74 -14.06
N LYS A 114 24.91 5.99 -15.14
CA LYS A 114 23.93 4.90 -15.23
C LYS A 114 24.33 3.64 -14.44
N GLU A 115 25.59 3.48 -14.03
CA GLU A 115 26.04 2.29 -13.31
C GLU A 115 25.44 2.23 -11.90
N ILE A 116 25.41 3.36 -11.19
CA ILE A 116 24.83 3.43 -9.84
C ILE A 116 23.32 3.16 -9.91
N THR A 117 22.62 3.77 -10.87
CA THR A 117 21.20 3.50 -11.11
C THR A 117 20.95 2.03 -11.45
N ALA A 118 21.81 1.41 -12.26
CA ALA A 118 21.68 0.00 -12.61
C ALA A 118 21.82 -0.93 -11.40
N GLU A 119 22.76 -0.66 -10.48
CA GLU A 119 22.86 -1.44 -9.24
C GLU A 119 21.63 -1.26 -8.34
N ILE A 120 21.15 -0.02 -8.18
CA ILE A 120 19.93 0.26 -7.41
C ILE A 120 18.72 -0.48 -8.01
N TYR A 121 18.57 -0.43 -9.33
CA TYR A 121 17.49 -1.13 -10.03
C TYR A 121 17.55 -2.64 -9.81
N ARG A 122 18.74 -3.27 -9.94
CA ARG A 122 18.89 -4.71 -9.66
C ARG A 122 18.62 -5.06 -8.20
N ALA A 123 19.03 -4.21 -7.26
CA ALA A 123 18.78 -4.41 -5.84
C ALA A 123 17.29 -4.29 -5.49
N LEU A 124 16.56 -3.36 -6.13
CA LEU A 124 15.10 -3.25 -6.00
C LEU A 124 14.40 -4.47 -6.62
N ASN A 125 14.78 -4.87 -7.83
CA ASN A 125 14.19 -6.02 -8.52
C ASN A 125 14.40 -7.36 -7.78
N THR A 126 15.41 -7.44 -6.91
CA THR A 126 15.69 -8.61 -6.07
C THR A 126 15.32 -8.38 -4.60
N SER A 127 14.55 -7.33 -4.31
CA SER A 127 14.01 -7.08 -2.98
C SER A 127 12.79 -7.96 -2.71
N SER A 128 12.84 -8.62 -1.56
CA SER A 128 11.81 -9.53 -1.05
C SER A 128 11.90 -9.45 0.46
N PHE A 129 10.85 -8.96 1.11
CA PHE A 129 10.81 -8.82 2.57
C PHE A 129 9.38 -8.75 3.08
N GLU A 130 9.18 -9.09 4.35
CA GLU A 130 7.90 -8.85 5.03
C GLU A 130 7.80 -7.39 5.47
N GLY A 131 6.81 -6.67 4.95
CA GLY A 131 6.43 -5.32 5.33
C GLY A 131 5.15 -5.29 6.17
N VAL A 132 4.71 -4.08 6.54
CA VAL A 132 3.42 -3.91 7.24
C VAL A 132 2.22 -4.08 6.30
N SER A 133 2.45 -3.96 4.99
CA SER A 133 1.47 -4.22 3.93
C SER A 133 1.53 -5.66 3.38
N GLY A 134 2.29 -6.55 4.02
CA GLY A 134 2.45 -7.95 3.64
C GLY A 134 3.80 -8.24 2.99
N HIS A 135 3.89 -9.38 2.29
CA HIS A 135 5.09 -9.71 1.52
C HIS A 135 5.30 -8.69 0.41
N VAL A 136 6.46 -8.03 0.38
CA VAL A 136 6.81 -7.00 -0.59
C VAL A 136 7.78 -7.56 -1.60
N VAL A 137 7.31 -7.72 -2.83
CA VAL A 137 8.09 -8.10 -4.01
C VAL A 137 7.66 -7.26 -5.22
N PHE A 138 8.55 -7.13 -6.19
CA PHE A 138 8.33 -6.37 -7.42
C PHE A 138 8.44 -7.29 -8.63
N ASP A 139 7.54 -7.14 -9.59
CA ASP A 139 7.61 -7.84 -10.87
C ASP A 139 8.70 -7.25 -11.79
N ALA A 140 8.91 -7.87 -12.95
CA ALA A 140 9.91 -7.43 -13.92
C ALA A 140 9.61 -6.03 -14.53
N GLN A 141 8.38 -5.54 -14.40
CA GLN A 141 7.95 -4.20 -14.83
C GLN A 141 8.09 -3.17 -13.68
N GLY A 142 8.44 -3.60 -12.47
CA GLY A 142 8.56 -2.77 -11.27
C GLY A 142 7.24 -2.59 -10.50
N SER A 143 6.18 -3.32 -10.86
CA SER A 143 4.91 -3.29 -10.13
C SER A 143 5.04 -4.09 -8.84
N ARG A 144 4.52 -3.54 -7.74
CA ARG A 144 4.40 -4.31 -6.49
C ARG A 144 3.40 -5.46 -6.70
N MET A 145 3.81 -6.68 -6.42
CA MET A 145 2.90 -7.82 -6.41
C MET A 145 2.31 -7.96 -5.01
N ALA A 146 1.00 -8.07 -4.92
CA ALA A 146 0.26 -8.16 -3.67
C ALA A 146 -1.07 -8.88 -3.89
N TRP A 147 -1.64 -9.40 -2.82
CA TRP A 147 -2.98 -9.97 -2.87
C TRP A 147 -4.02 -8.91 -3.22
N THR A 148 -5.01 -9.31 -4.00
CA THR A 148 -6.22 -8.51 -4.24
C THR A 148 -7.22 -8.81 -3.14
N LEU A 149 -7.69 -7.79 -2.43
CA LEU A 149 -8.83 -7.87 -1.52
C LEU A 149 -10.12 -7.69 -2.32
N ILE A 150 -11.11 -8.54 -2.04
CA ILE A 150 -12.45 -8.48 -2.65
C ILE A 150 -13.45 -8.21 -1.53
N GLU A 151 -14.25 -7.15 -1.69
CA GLU A 151 -15.29 -6.78 -0.75
C GLU A 151 -16.63 -6.59 -1.44
N GLN A 152 -17.71 -6.67 -0.66
CA GLN A 152 -19.07 -6.38 -1.12
C GLN A 152 -19.75 -5.43 -0.14
N LEU A 153 -20.47 -4.44 -0.66
CA LEU A 153 -21.35 -3.62 0.17
C LEU A 153 -22.58 -4.43 0.57
N GLN A 154 -22.74 -4.71 1.86
CA GLN A 154 -23.87 -5.46 2.43
C GLN A 154 -24.49 -4.67 3.58
N GLY A 155 -25.74 -4.24 3.41
CA GLY A 155 -26.46 -3.42 4.39
C GLY A 155 -25.78 -2.08 4.65
N GLY A 156 -25.22 -1.45 3.60
CA GLY A 156 -24.51 -0.17 3.73
C GLY A 156 -23.18 -0.21 4.49
N SER A 157 -22.56 -1.40 4.63
CA SER A 157 -21.22 -1.61 5.19
C SER A 157 -20.43 -2.58 4.31
N TYR A 158 -19.17 -2.26 4.01
CA TYR A 158 -18.31 -3.16 3.25
C TYR A 158 -17.95 -4.41 4.07
N LYS A 159 -18.05 -5.57 3.43
CA LYS A 159 -17.67 -6.88 3.98
C LYS A 159 -16.64 -7.52 3.09
N LYS A 160 -15.54 -7.96 3.69
CA LYS A 160 -14.50 -8.77 3.02
C LYS A 160 -15.09 -10.12 2.64
N ILE A 161 -15.06 -10.46 1.37
CA ILE A 161 -15.61 -11.72 0.83
C ILE A 161 -14.53 -12.65 0.26
N GLY A 162 -13.30 -12.17 0.05
CA GLY A 162 -12.21 -13.03 -0.37
C GLY A 162 -10.90 -12.29 -0.63
N TYR A 163 -9.87 -13.08 -0.89
CA TYR A 163 -8.58 -12.62 -1.39
C TYR A 163 -8.24 -13.40 -2.66
N TYR A 164 -7.53 -12.77 -3.58
CA TYR A 164 -6.98 -13.41 -4.76
C TYR A 164 -5.47 -13.14 -4.84
N ASP A 165 -4.71 -14.21 -4.98
CA ASP A 165 -3.27 -14.15 -5.26
C ASP A 165 -3.06 -14.52 -6.74
N SER A 166 -2.40 -13.64 -7.48
CA SER A 166 -2.10 -13.87 -8.90
C SER A 166 -0.78 -14.62 -9.13
N THR A 167 -0.11 -15.05 -8.05
CA THR A 167 1.20 -15.71 -8.08
C THR A 167 1.13 -17.24 -8.10
#